data_AF-A0A310SFN7-F1
#
_entry.id   AF-A0A310SFN7-F1
#
_cell.length_a   1.000
_cell.length_b   1.000
_cell.length_c   1.000
_cell.angle_alpha   90.00
_cell.angle_beta   90.00
_cell.angle_gamma   90.00
#
_symmetry.space_group_name_H-M   'P 1'
#
loop_
_entity.id
_entity.type
_entity.pdbx_description
1 polymer ?
#
loop_
_entity_poly.entity_id
_entity_poly.type
_entity_poly.pdbx_seq_one_letter_code
_entity_poly.pdbx_strand_id
1 'polypeptide(L)'
;MLRFGVRGRSVHLENVDKYFEPLSGFRESCNLSTIYKTNAKHTIPKSRLRCLIDSETRSNGSEGRRSTSTSTSATTAPTPQPWKTCLYDLHVENRGKITNFSGWLLPVQYQEAIAASHQHTRTFASLFDVGHMMQTQIFGKHATEFLESLTTSDLRNLTKGSAVLTVFTNENGGILDDLIVTKDSDDKYFVVSNAGRRNEDTQLLLRQQEWFKEQGKPVNLEFLDPLEQCLVALQGPTAASVLQSIVKIDLRYLRFMNSVETEVLGSPIRITRCGYTGEDGFEISMPAKIARSLVQSILNTYDTKLAGLGARDSLRLEAGLCLYGQDIDENVTPVEAGLTWLVAKRRRAEANFPGAQRILSQIKSGAKKKRVGLTVVHGPPAREGACILTPEGERVGKITSGGPSPTLGRSIAMGYVPQDLAQYGGGVLVEVRGKTYKATITKMPFIKTNYYTAK
;
A
#
# COMPACT_ATOMS: atom_id res chain seq x y z
N MET A 1 28.27 42.71 3.92
CA MET A 1 28.39 43.85 2.98
C MET A 1 29.58 43.59 2.07
N LEU A 2 29.37 42.96 0.91
CA LEU A 2 30.33 42.84 -0.19
C LEU A 2 29.51 42.63 -1.47
N ARG A 3 29.85 43.42 -2.49
CA ARG A 3 29.02 43.82 -3.63
C ARG A 3 28.97 42.78 -4.76
N PHE A 4 27.87 42.85 -5.51
CA PHE A 4 27.62 42.26 -6.82
C PHE A 4 28.61 42.71 -7.91
N GLY A 5 28.82 41.84 -8.91
CA GLY A 5 29.35 42.20 -10.23
C GLY A 5 29.10 41.07 -11.25
N VAL A 6 28.14 41.28 -12.15
CA VAL A 6 27.75 40.40 -13.27
C VAL A 6 28.41 40.88 -14.57
N ARG A 7 28.83 39.95 -15.44
CA ARG A 7 28.88 39.95 -16.93
C ARG A 7 29.84 38.80 -17.33
N GLY A 8 29.60 37.86 -18.24
CA GLY A 8 28.61 37.64 -19.30
C GLY A 8 29.32 36.89 -20.45
N ARG A 9 28.58 36.03 -21.19
CA ARG A 9 28.93 35.25 -22.41
C ARG A 9 29.62 33.90 -22.16
N SER A 10 29.30 32.79 -22.83
CA SER A 10 28.35 32.48 -23.93
C SER A 10 28.09 30.97 -23.93
N VAL A 11 26.86 30.56 -24.20
CA VAL A 11 26.44 29.17 -24.37
C VAL A 11 26.66 28.79 -25.85
N HIS A 12 27.47 27.76 -26.11
CA HIS A 12 27.50 27.09 -27.41
C HIS A 12 26.45 25.97 -27.39
N LEU A 13 25.42 26.13 -28.22
CA LEU A 13 24.49 25.09 -28.63
C LEU A 13 24.92 24.65 -30.04
N GLU A 14 25.35 23.41 -30.17
CA GLU A 14 25.51 22.74 -31.47
C GLU A 14 24.80 21.38 -31.42
N ASN A 15 24.20 21.00 -32.55
CA ASN A 15 23.44 19.79 -32.86
C ASN A 15 21.92 19.82 -32.63
N VAL A 16 21.26 20.75 -33.33
CA VAL A 16 19.90 20.57 -33.83
C VAL A 16 20.03 20.31 -35.33
N ASP A 17 20.09 19.04 -35.74
CA ASP A 17 19.84 18.59 -37.11
C ASP A 17 19.85 17.05 -37.13
N LYS A 18 18.73 16.44 -36.74
CA LYS A 18 18.50 15.01 -37.03
C LYS A 18 17.05 14.54 -36.93
N TYR A 19 16.08 15.34 -37.36
CA TYR A 19 14.73 14.82 -37.63
C TYR A 19 14.05 15.69 -38.68
N PHE A 20 14.04 15.26 -39.95
CA PHE A 20 12.95 15.51 -40.91
C PHE A 20 13.23 14.71 -42.21
N GLU A 21 12.43 13.68 -42.46
CA GLU A 21 11.96 13.37 -43.82
C GLU A 21 10.44 13.17 -43.77
N PRO A 22 9.68 13.74 -44.72
CA PRO A 22 8.22 13.65 -44.76
C PRO A 22 7.75 12.54 -45.71
N LEU A 23 6.71 11.80 -45.33
CA LEU A 23 5.89 11.04 -46.27
C LEU A 23 4.47 11.59 -46.26
N SER A 24 4.19 12.42 -47.26
CA SER A 24 2.85 12.82 -47.70
C SER A 24 2.34 11.88 -48.78
N GLY A 25 1.08 11.44 -48.70
CA GLY A 25 0.41 10.79 -49.83
C GLY A 25 -0.98 10.24 -49.52
N PHE A 26 -2.01 11.10 -49.67
CA PHE A 26 -3.35 10.87 -50.29
C PHE A 26 -4.14 9.59 -49.91
N ARG A 27 -5.46 9.57 -49.64
CA ARG A 27 -6.60 10.35 -50.12
C ARG A 27 -7.87 9.93 -49.35
N GLU A 28 -8.81 10.84 -49.16
CA GLU A 28 -10.20 10.55 -48.77
C GLU A 28 -10.98 9.84 -49.89
N SER A 29 -11.92 8.95 -49.52
CA SER A 29 -13.25 8.88 -50.15
C SER A 29 -14.19 7.94 -49.38
N CYS A 30 -15.31 8.48 -48.90
CA CYS A 30 -16.54 7.75 -48.64
C CYS A 30 -17.20 7.34 -49.97
N ASN A 31 -17.71 6.10 -50.07
CA ASN A 31 -19.05 5.86 -50.64
C ASN A 31 -19.59 4.44 -50.41
N LEU A 32 -20.92 4.38 -50.44
CA LEU A 32 -21.81 3.27 -50.12
C LEU A 32 -21.85 2.11 -51.14
N SER A 33 -22.28 0.97 -50.58
CA SER A 33 -23.01 -0.20 -51.15
C SER A 33 -22.37 -1.00 -52.30
N THR A 34 -22.18 -2.29 -52.07
CA THR A 34 -22.98 -3.35 -52.72
C THR A 34 -22.81 -4.68 -51.98
N ILE A 35 -23.93 -5.39 -51.91
CA ILE A 35 -24.22 -6.66 -51.22
C ILE A 35 -23.50 -7.83 -51.91
N TYR A 36 -22.82 -8.68 -51.14
CA TYR A 36 -22.69 -10.10 -51.47
C TYR A 36 -22.92 -10.96 -50.23
N LYS A 37 -24.01 -11.73 -50.27
CA LYS A 37 -24.33 -12.82 -49.34
C LYS A 37 -23.39 -14.00 -49.63
N THR A 38 -22.66 -14.47 -48.63
CA THR A 38 -22.33 -15.91 -48.53
C THR A 38 -22.42 -16.36 -47.07
N ASN A 39 -23.19 -17.43 -46.88
CA ASN A 39 -23.45 -18.07 -45.59
C ASN A 39 -22.21 -18.85 -45.14
N ALA A 40 -21.73 -18.60 -43.92
CA ALA A 40 -20.97 -19.59 -43.17
C ALA A 40 -21.22 -19.42 -41.67
N LYS A 41 -21.92 -20.41 -41.10
CA LYS A 41 -22.14 -20.56 -39.66
C LYS A 41 -20.82 -20.97 -39.00
N HIS A 42 -20.27 -20.15 -38.10
CA HIS A 42 -19.39 -20.64 -37.05
C HIS A 42 -19.61 -19.89 -35.75
N THR A 43 -20.09 -20.64 -34.78
CA THR A 43 -20.32 -20.30 -33.38
C THR A 43 -18.99 -20.05 -32.67
N ILE A 44 -18.81 -18.84 -32.13
CA ILE A 44 -17.67 -18.46 -31.29
C ILE A 44 -18.00 -18.85 -29.84
N PRO A 45 -17.16 -19.64 -29.12
CA PRO A 45 -17.38 -19.90 -27.72
C PRO A 45 -16.96 -18.68 -26.87
N LYS A 46 -17.89 -18.14 -26.08
CA LYS A 46 -17.62 -17.15 -25.03
C LYS A 46 -16.73 -17.79 -23.95
N SER A 47 -15.45 -17.45 -23.91
CA SER A 47 -14.56 -17.78 -22.80
C SER A 47 -14.86 -16.85 -21.61
N ARG A 48 -15.36 -17.44 -20.51
CA ARG A 48 -15.44 -16.77 -19.21
C ARG A 48 -14.02 -16.66 -18.63
N LEU A 49 -13.45 -15.46 -18.58
CA LEU A 49 -12.36 -15.18 -17.64
C LEU A 49 -12.94 -15.18 -16.23
N ARG A 50 -12.74 -16.27 -15.48
CA ARG A 50 -12.86 -16.29 -14.03
C ARG A 50 -11.51 -15.91 -13.44
N CYS A 51 -11.44 -14.75 -12.79
CA CYS A 51 -10.41 -14.46 -11.80
C CYS A 51 -10.86 -15.18 -10.52
N LEU A 52 -10.14 -16.22 -10.11
CA LEU A 52 -10.38 -16.95 -8.86
C LEU A 52 -9.19 -16.65 -7.94
N ILE A 53 -9.43 -15.80 -6.96
CA ILE A 53 -8.70 -15.83 -5.68
C ILE A 53 -9.57 -16.75 -4.82
N ASP A 54 -9.15 -18.01 -4.71
CA ASP A 54 -9.54 -18.95 -3.66
C ASP A 54 -8.63 -20.16 -3.83
N SER A 55 -7.63 -20.27 -2.98
CA SER A 55 -6.70 -21.41 -2.93
C SER A 55 -7.07 -22.32 -1.76
N GLU A 56 -7.90 -23.33 -2.03
CA GLU A 56 -7.99 -24.50 -1.16
C GLU A 56 -7.16 -25.64 -1.76
N THR A 57 -6.18 -26.09 -1.00
CA THR A 57 -5.31 -27.22 -1.27
C THR A 57 -6.10 -28.54 -1.26
N ARG A 58 -6.05 -29.32 -2.35
CA ARG A 58 -6.48 -30.73 -2.36
C ARG A 58 -5.28 -31.65 -2.57
N SER A 59 -5.05 -32.53 -1.61
CA SER A 59 -4.14 -33.68 -1.69
C SER A 59 -4.93 -34.94 -2.08
N ASN A 60 -4.42 -35.69 -3.06
CA ASN A 60 -4.93 -37.01 -3.44
C ASN A 60 -4.40 -38.11 -2.50
N GLY A 61 -5.26 -39.07 -2.15
CA GLY A 61 -4.92 -40.33 -1.49
C GLY A 61 -6.09 -41.31 -1.63
N SER A 62 -5.78 -42.57 -1.96
CA SER A 62 -6.61 -43.61 -2.57
C SER A 62 -7.33 -44.56 -1.60
N GLU A 63 -8.42 -45.16 -2.13
CA GLU A 63 -9.04 -46.47 -1.84
C GLU A 63 -9.66 -46.82 -0.46
N GLY A 64 -10.98 -47.05 -0.49
CA GLY A 64 -11.58 -48.35 -0.11
C GLY A 64 -12.08 -48.58 1.32
N ARG A 65 -13.37 -48.28 1.59
CA ARG A 65 -14.36 -49.19 2.24
C ARG A 65 -15.69 -48.47 2.50
N ARG A 66 -16.80 -49.10 2.08
CA ARG A 66 -18.17 -48.68 2.43
C ARG A 66 -18.44 -49.01 3.90
N SER A 67 -18.58 -47.98 4.73
CA SER A 67 -19.26 -48.05 6.02
C SER A 67 -20.37 -47.01 6.04
N THR A 68 -21.59 -47.47 6.29
CA THR A 68 -22.78 -46.64 6.50
C THR A 68 -22.59 -45.79 7.75
N SER A 69 -22.33 -44.49 7.57
CA SER A 69 -22.37 -43.49 8.64
C SER A 69 -23.53 -42.54 8.41
N THR A 70 -24.44 -42.53 9.38
CA THR A 70 -25.52 -41.56 9.58
C THR A 70 -25.04 -40.14 9.32
N SER A 71 -25.71 -39.44 8.41
CA SER A 71 -25.45 -38.04 8.07
C SER A 71 -25.92 -37.13 9.21
N THR A 72 -25.04 -36.83 10.16
CA THR A 72 -25.18 -35.62 10.96
C THR A 72 -24.92 -34.44 10.03
N SER A 73 -25.96 -33.66 9.76
CA SER A 73 -25.85 -32.38 9.07
C SER A 73 -24.93 -31.47 9.88
N ALA A 74 -23.66 -31.40 9.49
CA ALA A 74 -22.73 -30.41 9.97
C ALA A 74 -23.35 -29.04 9.68
N THR A 75 -23.82 -28.39 10.74
CA THR A 75 -24.27 -27.01 10.68
C THR A 75 -23.02 -26.20 10.37
N THR A 76 -22.83 -25.83 9.10
CA THR A 76 -21.82 -24.85 8.72
C THR A 76 -22.10 -23.60 9.52
N ALA A 77 -21.20 -23.26 10.45
CA ALA A 77 -21.27 -22.00 11.16
C ALA A 77 -21.48 -20.87 10.14
N PRO A 78 -22.41 -19.94 10.36
CA PRO A 78 -22.65 -18.85 9.43
C PRO A 78 -21.35 -18.09 9.22
N THR A 79 -20.87 -18.01 7.99
CA THR A 79 -19.75 -17.15 7.63
C THR A 79 -20.08 -15.74 8.12
N PRO A 80 -19.21 -15.09 8.91
CA PRO A 80 -19.48 -13.75 9.42
C PRO A 80 -19.81 -12.82 8.26
N GLN A 81 -20.88 -12.01 8.38
CA GLN A 81 -21.18 -11.05 7.34
C GLN A 81 -20.03 -10.06 7.20
N PRO A 82 -19.57 -9.77 5.97
CA PRO A 82 -18.48 -8.84 5.75
C PRO A 82 -18.90 -7.43 6.17
N TRP A 83 -17.95 -6.69 6.76
CA TRP A 83 -18.15 -5.34 7.26
C TRP A 83 -18.21 -4.34 6.10
N LYS A 84 -18.80 -3.17 6.35
CA LYS A 84 -18.93 -2.07 5.39
C LYS A 84 -18.31 -0.83 5.98
N THR A 85 -17.73 0.03 5.14
CA THR A 85 -17.38 1.39 5.54
C THR A 85 -18.61 2.30 5.50
N CYS A 86 -18.55 3.46 6.14
CA CYS A 86 -19.58 4.48 6.03
C CYS A 86 -19.76 5.05 4.59
N LEU A 87 -18.86 4.72 3.66
CA LEU A 87 -18.93 5.14 2.24
C LEU A 87 -19.45 4.03 1.31
N TYR A 88 -19.90 2.89 1.85
CA TYR A 88 -20.37 1.75 1.06
C TYR A 88 -21.42 2.14 0.01
N ASP A 89 -22.46 2.88 0.38
CA ASP A 89 -23.52 3.27 -0.56
C ASP A 89 -23.00 4.20 -1.66
N LEU A 90 -22.08 5.12 -1.32
CA LEU A 90 -21.41 5.97 -2.31
C LEU A 90 -20.65 5.13 -3.34
N HIS A 91 -20.03 4.03 -2.92
CA HIS A 91 -19.36 3.13 -3.85
C HIS A 91 -20.33 2.43 -4.80
N VAL A 92 -21.47 1.94 -4.28
CA VAL A 92 -22.51 1.29 -5.09
C VAL A 92 -23.08 2.27 -6.12
N GLU A 93 -23.42 3.48 -5.69
CA GLU A 93 -23.92 4.56 -6.56
C GLU A 93 -22.93 4.91 -7.68
N ASN A 94 -21.63 4.92 -7.37
CA ASN A 94 -20.56 5.19 -8.34
C ASN A 94 -20.16 3.94 -9.16
N ARG A 95 -20.94 2.86 -9.11
CA ARG A 95 -20.71 1.59 -9.85
C ARG A 95 -19.38 0.93 -9.48
N GLY A 96 -18.98 1.00 -8.22
CA GLY A 96 -17.86 0.25 -7.66
C GLY A 96 -18.10 -1.24 -7.76
N LYS A 97 -17.11 -1.99 -8.26
CA LYS A 97 -17.13 -3.46 -8.25
C LYS A 97 -16.72 -3.94 -6.87
N ILE A 98 -17.70 -4.16 -6.01
CA ILE A 98 -17.49 -4.55 -4.61
C ILE A 98 -16.93 -5.97 -4.52
N THR A 99 -15.91 -6.16 -3.67
CA THR A 99 -15.32 -7.44 -3.32
C THR A 99 -15.11 -7.54 -1.80
N ASN A 100 -14.87 -8.74 -1.29
CA ASN A 100 -14.46 -8.95 0.09
C ASN A 100 -12.94 -8.82 0.18
N PHE A 101 -12.46 -7.82 0.91
CA PHE A 101 -11.05 -7.57 1.19
C PHE A 101 -10.84 -7.58 2.70
N SER A 102 -10.18 -8.61 3.22
CA SER A 102 -9.92 -8.78 4.66
C SER A 102 -11.18 -8.67 5.54
N GLY A 103 -12.32 -9.18 5.06
CA GLY A 103 -13.59 -9.11 5.78
C GLY A 103 -14.41 -7.84 5.49
N TRP A 104 -13.96 -6.97 4.59
CA TRP A 104 -14.63 -5.70 4.25
C TRP A 104 -15.14 -5.67 2.81
N LEU A 105 -16.33 -5.09 2.62
CA LEU A 105 -16.90 -4.84 1.29
C LEU A 105 -16.37 -3.53 0.72
N LEU A 106 -15.42 -3.63 -0.21
CA LEU A 106 -14.73 -2.48 -0.82
C LEU A 106 -14.64 -2.64 -2.34
N PRO A 107 -14.58 -1.53 -3.11
CA PRO A 107 -14.48 -1.57 -4.56
C PRO A 107 -13.05 -1.97 -4.99
N VAL A 108 -12.92 -3.09 -5.72
CA VAL A 108 -11.64 -3.45 -6.35
C VAL A 108 -11.29 -2.49 -7.49
N GLN A 109 -12.30 -2.00 -8.18
CA GLN A 109 -12.23 -0.95 -9.20
C GLN A 109 -13.61 -0.32 -9.40
N TYR A 110 -13.67 0.76 -10.16
CA TYR A 110 -14.92 1.36 -10.64
C TYR A 110 -15.10 1.03 -12.14
N GLN A 111 -15.60 1.99 -12.90
CA GLN A 111 -15.91 1.85 -14.33
C GLN A 111 -14.65 1.69 -15.19
N GLU A 112 -13.59 2.41 -14.84
CA GLU A 112 -12.32 2.34 -15.54
C GLU A 112 -11.53 1.06 -15.19
N ALA A 113 -10.65 0.64 -16.10
CA ALA A 113 -9.72 -0.44 -15.84
C ALA A 113 -8.70 -0.02 -14.77
N ILE A 114 -8.19 -0.98 -13.99
CA ILE A 114 -7.19 -0.75 -12.93
C ILE A 114 -5.98 0.05 -13.45
N ALA A 115 -5.47 -0.29 -14.64
CA ALA A 115 -4.33 0.42 -15.23
C ALA A 115 -4.63 1.90 -15.56
N ALA A 116 -5.85 2.21 -16.01
CA ALA A 116 -6.26 3.58 -16.28
C ALA A 116 -6.44 4.37 -14.98
N SER A 117 -7.05 3.77 -13.95
CA SER A 117 -7.19 4.37 -12.62
C SER A 117 -5.83 4.64 -11.97
N HIS A 118 -4.89 3.69 -12.08
CA HIS A 118 -3.51 3.86 -11.64
C HIS A 118 -2.84 5.06 -12.32
N GLN A 119 -2.91 5.13 -13.66
CA GLN A 119 -2.30 6.23 -14.42
C GLN A 119 -2.94 7.58 -14.11
N HIS A 120 -4.25 7.59 -13.86
CA HIS A 120 -4.95 8.78 -13.40
C HIS A 120 -4.41 9.25 -12.04
N THR A 121 -4.16 8.36 -11.08
CA THR A 121 -3.53 8.74 -9.79
C THR A 121 -2.13 9.32 -9.97
N ARG A 122 -1.32 8.78 -10.89
CA ARG A 122 0.02 9.29 -11.21
C ARG A 122 -0.01 10.67 -11.89
N THR A 123 -1.09 11.00 -12.59
CA THR A 123 -1.21 12.22 -13.40
C THR A 123 -1.99 13.34 -12.70
N PHE A 124 -2.98 12.99 -11.88
CA PHE A 124 -3.93 13.91 -11.27
C PHE A 124 -4.13 13.61 -9.78
N ALA A 125 -5.37 13.44 -9.31
CA ALA A 125 -5.67 13.04 -7.95
C ALA A 125 -6.69 11.90 -7.95
N SER A 126 -6.49 10.92 -7.07
CA SER A 126 -7.47 9.86 -6.84
C SER A 126 -7.80 9.75 -5.37
N LEU A 127 -9.08 9.52 -5.10
CA LEU A 127 -9.60 9.32 -3.76
C LEU A 127 -9.85 7.83 -3.52
N PHE A 128 -9.26 7.31 -2.44
CA PHE A 128 -9.41 5.94 -1.98
C PHE A 128 -10.19 5.93 -0.68
N ASP A 129 -11.19 5.05 -0.56
CA ASP A 129 -11.76 4.72 0.74
C ASP A 129 -10.84 3.74 1.47
N VAL A 130 -10.31 4.18 2.60
CA VAL A 130 -9.46 3.40 3.50
C VAL A 130 -10.07 3.32 4.90
N GLY A 131 -11.38 3.53 5.03
CA GLY A 131 -12.11 3.52 6.30
C GLY A 131 -12.13 2.18 7.02
N HIS A 132 -11.75 1.10 6.33
CA HIS A 132 -11.53 -0.23 6.90
C HIS A 132 -10.31 -0.30 7.83
N MET A 133 -9.32 0.59 7.65
CA MET A 133 -8.11 0.66 8.48
C MET A 133 -8.48 0.96 9.94
N MET A 134 -7.72 0.41 10.88
CA MET A 134 -7.96 0.60 12.30
C MET A 134 -7.41 1.95 12.74
N GLN A 135 -8.26 2.78 13.35
CA GLN A 135 -7.87 4.07 13.92
C GLN A 135 -7.96 3.98 15.44
N THR A 136 -6.91 4.41 16.15
CA THR A 136 -6.84 4.32 17.62
C THR A 136 -6.25 5.59 18.20
N GLN A 137 -6.90 6.15 19.23
CA GLN A 137 -6.30 7.18 20.08
C GLN A 137 -5.69 6.53 21.30
N ILE A 138 -4.46 6.92 21.64
CA ILE A 138 -3.72 6.39 22.79
C ILE A 138 -3.27 7.58 23.61
N PHE A 139 -3.69 7.64 24.88
CA PHE A 139 -3.47 8.83 25.70
C PHE A 139 -3.25 8.56 27.19
N GLY A 140 -2.57 9.50 27.84
CA GLY A 140 -2.17 9.45 29.25
C GLY A 140 -0.66 9.62 29.40
N LYS A 141 -0.22 9.99 30.61
CA LYS A 141 1.19 10.33 30.94
C LYS A 141 2.25 9.28 30.54
N HIS A 142 1.83 8.03 30.31
CA HIS A 142 2.71 6.90 29.97
C HIS A 142 2.53 6.43 28.52
N ALA A 143 1.74 7.12 27.69
CA ALA A 143 1.43 6.71 26.31
C ALA A 143 2.68 6.55 25.44
N THR A 144 3.68 7.42 25.64
CA THR A 144 4.97 7.31 24.95
C THR A 144 5.71 6.03 25.33
N GLU A 145 5.85 5.73 26.62
CA GLU A 145 6.52 4.51 27.10
C GLU A 145 5.78 3.26 26.62
N PHE A 146 4.45 3.28 26.68
CA PHE A 146 3.57 2.22 26.20
C PHE A 146 3.73 1.91 24.72
N LEU A 147 3.75 2.93 23.86
CA LEU A 147 3.94 2.71 22.43
C LEU A 147 5.37 2.27 22.11
N GLU A 148 6.37 2.79 22.83
CA GLU A 148 7.75 2.37 22.63
C GLU A 148 8.00 0.93 23.11
N SER A 149 7.27 0.43 24.10
CA SER A 149 7.38 -0.98 24.51
C SER A 149 6.92 -1.97 23.45
N LEU A 150 6.22 -1.50 22.40
CA LEU A 150 5.72 -2.33 21.29
C LEU A 150 6.41 -2.03 19.96
N THR A 151 7.03 -0.87 19.81
CA THR A 151 7.51 -0.35 18.51
C THR A 151 9.01 -0.12 18.46
N THR A 152 9.57 -0.01 17.25
CA THR A 152 11.01 0.20 17.02
C THR A 152 11.40 1.68 16.84
N SER A 153 10.44 2.60 16.82
CA SER A 153 10.64 4.02 16.56
C SER A 153 10.93 4.84 17.82
N ASP A 154 11.48 6.04 17.64
CA ASP A 154 11.71 7.01 18.72
C ASP A 154 10.53 7.98 18.79
N LEU A 155 9.52 7.61 19.59
CA LEU A 155 8.29 8.39 19.75
C LEU A 155 8.46 9.49 20.80
N ARG A 156 9.35 9.25 21.78
CA ARG A 156 9.75 10.25 22.78
C ARG A 156 10.23 11.54 22.14
N ASN A 157 11.08 11.45 21.12
CA ASN A 157 11.63 12.61 20.43
C ASN A 157 10.80 13.07 19.22
N LEU A 158 9.65 12.44 18.98
CA LEU A 158 8.73 12.89 17.93
C LEU A 158 8.14 14.24 18.34
N THR A 159 8.11 15.19 17.40
CA THR A 159 7.51 16.51 17.61
C THR A 159 6.00 16.47 17.41
N LYS A 160 5.26 17.35 18.10
CA LYS A 160 3.82 17.51 17.92
C LYS A 160 3.47 17.69 16.43
N GLY A 161 2.40 17.02 15.99
CA GLY A 161 1.92 16.99 14.61
C GLY A 161 2.83 16.20 13.67
N SER A 162 3.87 15.52 14.16
CA SER A 162 4.69 14.65 13.31
C SER A 162 4.16 13.22 13.37
N ALA A 163 4.21 12.54 12.22
CA ALA A 163 3.85 11.16 12.05
C ALA A 163 5.09 10.34 11.68
N VAL A 164 5.09 9.05 11.98
CA VAL A 164 6.16 8.12 11.62
C VAL A 164 5.56 6.78 11.25
N LEU A 165 6.06 6.18 10.16
CA LEU A 165 5.84 4.75 9.92
C LEU A 165 6.67 4.00 10.95
N THR A 166 6.07 3.01 11.61
CA THR A 166 6.76 2.11 12.53
C THR A 166 6.22 0.70 12.36
N VAL A 167 6.78 -0.23 13.10
CA VAL A 167 6.29 -1.61 13.19
C VAL A 167 6.02 -1.97 14.65
N PHE A 168 5.03 -2.81 14.88
CA PHE A 168 4.99 -3.66 16.06
C PHE A 168 5.90 -4.86 15.85
N THR A 169 6.66 -5.26 16.87
CA THR A 169 7.50 -6.45 16.81
C THR A 169 7.17 -7.44 17.91
N ASN A 170 7.43 -8.73 17.65
CA ASN A 170 7.38 -9.78 18.67
C ASN A 170 8.77 -10.01 19.30
N GLU A 171 8.83 -10.85 20.35
CA GLU A 171 10.08 -11.18 21.05
C GLU A 171 11.16 -11.83 20.17
N ASN A 172 10.76 -12.41 19.03
CA ASN A 172 11.67 -12.99 18.05
C ASN A 172 12.09 -11.98 16.95
N GLY A 173 11.68 -10.72 17.08
CA GLY A 173 11.99 -9.60 16.17
C GLY A 173 11.20 -9.59 14.88
N GLY A 174 10.24 -10.48 14.71
CA GLY A 174 9.33 -10.48 13.56
C GLY A 174 8.30 -9.37 13.66
N ILE A 175 7.78 -8.93 12.52
CA ILE A 175 6.83 -7.80 12.42
C ILE A 175 5.41 -8.31 12.68
N LEU A 176 4.73 -7.75 13.67
CA LEU A 176 3.34 -8.08 14.00
C LEU A 176 2.33 -7.26 13.20
N ASP A 177 2.66 -6.01 12.90
CA ASP A 177 1.99 -5.14 11.93
C ASP A 177 2.88 -3.93 11.61
N ASP A 178 2.63 -3.26 10.48
CA ASP A 178 3.16 -1.93 10.18
C ASP A 178 2.08 -0.85 10.30
N LEU A 179 2.43 0.30 10.88
CA LEU A 179 1.48 1.30 11.33
C LEU A 179 2.05 2.72 11.26
N ILE A 180 1.17 3.71 11.11
CA ILE A 180 1.52 5.12 11.23
C ILE A 180 1.13 5.62 12.62
N VAL A 181 2.09 6.17 13.35
CA VAL A 181 1.88 6.81 14.65
C VAL A 181 2.08 8.31 14.50
N THR A 182 1.09 9.10 14.90
CA THR A 182 1.11 10.57 14.92
C THR A 182 1.10 11.07 16.35
N LYS A 183 1.96 12.03 16.68
CA LYS A 183 1.95 12.67 18.02
C LYS A 183 1.05 13.90 18.04
N ASP A 184 -0.07 13.83 18.73
CA ASP A 184 -1.00 14.96 18.87
C ASP A 184 -0.57 15.92 19.99
N SER A 185 -0.05 15.37 21.10
CA SER A 185 0.56 16.10 22.22
C SER A 185 1.56 15.20 22.96
N ASP A 186 2.16 15.68 24.06
CA ASP A 186 3.15 14.90 24.82
C ASP A 186 2.62 13.54 25.30
N ASP A 187 1.32 13.50 25.61
CA ASP A 187 0.62 12.37 26.20
C ASP A 187 -0.54 11.86 25.33
N LYS A 188 -0.57 12.20 24.03
CA LYS A 188 -1.63 11.76 23.11
C LYS A 188 -1.08 11.43 21.73
N TYR A 189 -1.44 10.26 21.24
CA TYR A 189 -1.08 9.75 19.93
C TYR A 189 -2.31 9.29 19.15
N PHE A 190 -2.24 9.43 17.84
CA PHE A 190 -3.20 8.89 16.88
C PHE A 190 -2.50 7.84 16.02
N VAL A 191 -3.07 6.63 15.99
CA VAL A 191 -2.48 5.47 15.33
C VAL A 191 -3.41 4.96 14.24
N VAL A 192 -2.85 4.65 13.07
CA VAL A 192 -3.52 3.96 11.98
C VAL A 192 -2.78 2.66 11.67
N SER A 193 -3.46 1.51 11.79
CA SER A 193 -2.90 0.18 11.50
C SER A 193 -3.77 -0.63 10.53
N ASN A 194 -3.28 -1.77 10.06
CA ASN A 194 -3.88 -2.51 8.95
C ASN A 194 -5.24 -3.12 9.32
N ALA A 195 -6.20 -3.04 8.39
CA ALA A 195 -7.52 -3.62 8.59
C ALA A 195 -7.50 -5.13 8.87
N GLY A 196 -6.61 -5.87 8.18
CA GLY A 196 -6.45 -7.31 8.36
C GLY A 196 -5.81 -7.72 9.69
N ARG A 197 -5.29 -6.76 10.48
CA ARG A 197 -4.69 -6.97 11.80
C ARG A 197 -5.47 -6.33 12.93
N ARG A 198 -6.66 -5.79 12.64
CA ARG A 198 -7.51 -5.10 13.62
C ARG A 198 -7.71 -5.92 14.90
N ASN A 199 -8.00 -7.21 14.79
CA ASN A 199 -8.27 -8.06 15.95
C ASN A 199 -6.99 -8.30 16.77
N GLU A 200 -5.90 -8.66 16.11
CA GLU A 200 -4.61 -8.95 16.72
C GLU A 200 -4.00 -7.71 17.37
N ASP A 201 -4.04 -6.57 16.68
CA ASP A 201 -3.56 -5.29 17.19
C ASP A 201 -4.40 -4.81 18.39
N THR A 202 -5.73 -4.95 18.33
CA THR A 202 -6.61 -4.63 19.46
C THR A 202 -6.22 -5.47 20.68
N GLN A 203 -6.03 -6.77 20.50
CA GLN A 203 -5.64 -7.67 21.59
C GLN A 203 -4.23 -7.37 22.13
N LEU A 204 -3.28 -7.05 21.24
CA LEU A 204 -1.93 -6.64 21.62
C LEU A 204 -1.97 -5.39 22.50
N LEU A 205 -2.68 -4.36 22.05
CA LEU A 205 -2.80 -3.09 22.76
C LEU A 205 -3.51 -3.25 24.11
N LEU A 206 -4.63 -3.98 24.17
CA LEU A 206 -5.37 -4.25 25.41
C LEU A 206 -4.53 -5.06 26.41
N ARG A 207 -3.80 -6.07 25.95
CA ARG A 207 -2.90 -6.85 26.83
C ARG A 207 -1.80 -5.97 27.39
N GLN A 208 -1.17 -5.16 26.53
CA GLN A 208 -0.14 -4.22 26.97
C GLN A 208 -0.71 -3.19 27.96
N GLN A 209 -1.97 -2.77 27.77
CA GLN A 209 -2.62 -1.78 28.61
C GLN A 209 -2.83 -2.32 30.03
N GLU A 210 -3.30 -3.57 30.15
CA GLU A 210 -3.46 -4.20 31.47
C GLU A 210 -2.10 -4.38 32.17
N TRP A 211 -1.06 -4.81 31.44
CA TRP A 211 0.29 -4.89 32.00
C TRP A 211 0.78 -3.53 32.52
N PHE A 212 0.60 -2.44 31.75
CA PHE A 212 0.97 -1.09 32.18
C PHE A 212 0.17 -0.64 33.41
N LYS A 213 -1.11 -0.98 33.49
CA LYS A 213 -1.97 -0.69 34.63
C LYS A 213 -1.53 -1.42 35.89
N GLU A 214 -1.14 -2.70 35.80
CA GLU A 214 -0.56 -3.47 36.92
C GLU A 214 0.74 -2.85 37.45
N GLN A 215 1.53 -2.22 36.57
CA GLN A 215 2.74 -1.47 36.96
C GLN A 215 2.45 -0.06 37.54
N GLY A 216 1.18 0.29 37.79
CA GLY A 216 0.80 1.64 38.25
C GLY A 216 0.96 2.72 37.18
N LYS A 217 1.01 2.33 35.90
CA LYS A 217 1.21 3.20 34.74
C LYS A 217 0.02 3.17 33.77
N PRO A 218 -1.21 3.55 34.19
CA PRO A 218 -2.37 3.44 33.32
C PRO A 218 -2.23 4.28 32.05
N VAL A 219 -2.71 3.70 30.93
CA VAL A 219 -2.83 4.33 29.61
C VAL A 219 -4.24 4.08 29.11
N ASN A 220 -4.83 5.03 28.40
CA ASN A 220 -6.17 4.91 27.82
C ASN A 220 -6.08 4.63 26.32
N LEU A 221 -6.99 3.78 25.84
CA LEU A 221 -7.13 3.40 24.45
C LEU A 221 -8.57 3.71 24.00
N GLU A 222 -8.71 4.37 22.86
CA GLU A 222 -9.99 4.60 22.19
C GLU A 222 -9.90 4.06 20.76
N PHE A 223 -10.60 2.96 20.49
CA PHE A 223 -10.71 2.40 19.15
C PHE A 223 -11.87 3.09 18.43
N LEU A 224 -11.57 3.80 17.34
CA LEU A 224 -12.60 4.55 16.61
C LEU A 224 -13.40 3.60 15.73
N ASP A 225 -14.73 3.65 15.86
CA ASP A 225 -15.63 2.82 15.07
C ASP A 225 -15.56 3.26 13.59
N PRO A 226 -15.22 2.36 12.66
CA PRO A 226 -15.13 2.66 11.22
C PRO A 226 -16.46 3.07 10.56
N LEU A 227 -17.61 2.82 11.20
CA LEU A 227 -18.91 3.34 10.77
C LEU A 227 -19.17 4.77 11.23
N GLU A 228 -18.53 5.21 12.32
CA GLU A 228 -18.67 6.56 12.89
C GLU A 228 -17.50 7.48 12.53
N GLN A 229 -16.32 6.91 12.25
CA GLN A 229 -15.10 7.62 11.87
C GLN A 229 -14.57 7.12 10.52
N CYS A 230 -14.77 7.92 9.49
CA CYS A 230 -14.28 7.68 8.13
C CYS A 230 -12.78 7.95 8.01
N LEU A 231 -12.11 7.23 7.09
CA LEU A 231 -10.76 7.54 6.64
C LEU A 231 -10.71 7.44 5.11
N VAL A 232 -10.27 8.50 4.44
CA VAL A 232 -10.04 8.50 2.98
C VAL A 232 -8.63 8.96 2.67
N ALA A 233 -8.07 8.48 1.57
CA ALA A 233 -6.77 8.92 1.08
C ALA A 233 -6.94 9.63 -0.27
N LEU A 234 -6.53 10.90 -0.36
CA LEU A 234 -6.46 11.67 -1.59
C LEU A 234 -5.00 11.73 -2.05
N GLN A 235 -4.69 11.14 -3.20
CA GLN A 235 -3.32 10.85 -3.62
C GLN A 235 -3.09 11.27 -5.07
N GLY A 236 -1.91 11.80 -5.37
CA GLY A 236 -1.49 12.21 -6.71
C GLY A 236 -0.99 13.66 -6.77
N PRO A 237 -0.32 14.06 -7.87
CA PRO A 237 0.33 15.37 -7.98
C PRO A 237 -0.61 16.58 -7.82
N THR A 238 -1.92 16.44 -8.10
CA THR A 238 -2.89 17.53 -7.92
C THR A 238 -3.64 17.47 -6.57
N ALA A 239 -3.38 16.47 -5.72
CA ALA A 239 -4.08 16.25 -4.45
C ALA A 239 -4.03 17.46 -3.52
N ALA A 240 -2.87 18.14 -3.43
CA ALA A 240 -2.72 19.34 -2.60
C ALA A 240 -3.58 20.50 -3.11
N SER A 241 -3.64 20.72 -4.43
CA SER A 241 -4.49 21.77 -5.00
C SER A 241 -5.97 21.48 -4.78
N VAL A 242 -6.39 20.22 -4.94
CA VAL A 242 -7.76 19.76 -4.73
C VAL A 242 -8.18 19.96 -3.27
N LEU A 243 -7.35 19.53 -2.31
CA LEU A 243 -7.70 19.66 -0.89
C LEU A 243 -7.66 21.12 -0.44
N GLN A 244 -6.71 21.92 -0.97
CA GLN A 244 -6.56 23.33 -0.63
C GLN A 244 -7.80 24.17 -0.97
N SER A 245 -8.57 23.83 -2.01
CA SER A 245 -9.80 24.55 -2.34
C SER A 245 -10.95 24.28 -1.35
N ILE A 246 -10.79 23.31 -0.45
CA ILE A 246 -11.82 22.88 0.51
C ILE A 246 -11.45 23.28 1.93
N VAL A 247 -10.16 23.26 2.27
CA VAL A 247 -9.68 23.55 3.63
C VAL A 247 -9.18 24.99 3.77
N LYS A 248 -9.33 25.56 4.98
CA LYS A 248 -8.87 26.92 5.28
C LYS A 248 -7.40 27.01 5.67
N ILE A 249 -6.81 25.90 6.13
CA ILE A 249 -5.38 25.83 6.45
C ILE A 249 -4.53 25.90 5.18
N ASP A 250 -3.31 26.43 5.27
CA ASP A 250 -2.38 26.44 4.16
C ASP A 250 -1.55 25.16 4.13
N LEU A 251 -1.87 24.27 3.18
CA LEU A 251 -1.27 22.95 3.04
C LEU A 251 0.20 23.01 2.61
N ARG A 252 0.72 24.18 2.18
CA ARG A 252 2.17 24.34 1.89
C ARG A 252 3.02 24.20 3.15
N TYR A 253 2.46 24.46 4.33
CA TYR A 253 3.16 24.29 5.60
C TYR A 253 3.01 22.89 6.20
N LEU A 254 2.09 22.07 5.69
CA LEU A 254 1.94 20.68 6.10
C LEU A 254 2.91 19.81 5.30
N ARG A 255 4.04 19.40 5.90
CA ARG A 255 5.07 18.58 5.24
C ARG A 255 4.68 17.10 5.19
N PHE A 256 5.34 16.32 4.33
CA PHE A 256 5.18 14.87 4.33
C PHE A 256 5.47 14.29 5.72
N MET A 257 4.61 13.37 6.17
CA MET A 257 4.59 12.81 7.52
C MET A 257 4.35 13.85 8.62
N ASN A 258 3.61 14.92 8.33
CA ASN A 258 2.99 15.78 9.33
C ASN A 258 1.47 15.72 9.25
N SER A 259 0.84 15.97 10.39
CA SER A 259 -0.59 15.95 10.60
C SER A 259 -1.05 17.23 11.30
N VAL A 260 -2.30 17.60 11.03
CA VAL A 260 -2.97 18.74 11.64
C VAL A 260 -4.44 18.42 11.84
N GLU A 261 -4.97 18.83 12.99
CA GLU A 261 -6.42 18.88 13.22
C GLU A 261 -6.95 20.25 12.78
N THR A 262 -8.03 20.22 12.00
CA THR A 262 -8.74 21.41 11.49
C THR A 262 -10.23 21.14 11.45
N GLU A 263 -11.02 22.13 11.04
CA GLU A 263 -12.46 21.97 10.87
C GLU A 263 -12.86 22.07 9.39
N VAL A 264 -13.78 21.21 8.96
CA VAL A 264 -14.49 21.29 7.68
C VAL A 264 -15.97 20.97 7.93
N LEU A 265 -16.87 21.78 7.35
CA LEU A 265 -18.32 21.65 7.52
C LEU A 265 -18.75 21.59 9.01
N GLY A 266 -18.14 22.40 9.87
CA GLY A 266 -18.47 22.45 11.30
C GLY A 266 -18.05 21.21 12.10
N SER A 267 -17.23 20.33 11.53
CA SER A 267 -16.77 19.10 12.20
C SER A 267 -15.24 19.02 12.23
N PRO A 268 -14.64 18.56 13.35
CA PRO A 268 -13.21 18.35 13.45
C PRO A 268 -12.78 17.22 12.51
N ILE A 269 -11.70 17.44 11.78
CA ILE A 269 -11.05 16.46 10.93
C ILE A 269 -9.54 16.47 11.20
N ARG A 270 -8.89 15.33 10.97
CA ARG A 270 -7.43 15.24 10.95
C ARG A 270 -6.98 15.05 9.51
N ILE A 271 -6.02 15.86 9.09
CA ILE A 271 -5.37 15.76 7.79
C ILE A 271 -3.91 15.39 8.04
N THR A 272 -3.50 14.22 7.56
CA THR A 272 -2.10 13.80 7.59
C THR A 272 -1.57 13.77 6.16
N ARG A 273 -0.46 14.47 5.88
CA ARG A 273 0.17 14.41 4.55
C ARG A 273 1.04 13.17 4.45
N CYS A 274 0.38 12.03 4.23
CA CYS A 274 0.98 10.72 4.05
C CYS A 274 0.24 9.97 2.93
N GLY A 275 0.66 8.73 2.66
CA GLY A 275 0.03 7.96 1.62
C GLY A 275 0.68 6.62 1.34
N TYR A 276 -0.01 5.84 0.50
CA TYR A 276 0.38 4.47 0.14
C TYR A 276 0.56 4.30 -1.39
N THR A 277 1.01 5.37 -2.07
CA THR A 277 1.09 5.41 -3.54
C THR A 277 2.46 5.84 -4.08
N GLY A 278 3.30 6.42 -3.23
CA GLY A 278 4.56 7.07 -3.63
C GLY A 278 4.38 8.47 -4.20
N GLU A 279 3.15 8.94 -4.44
CA GLU A 279 2.87 10.33 -4.80
C GLU A 279 2.76 11.22 -3.55
N ASP A 280 2.68 12.53 -3.77
CA ASP A 280 2.14 13.44 -2.76
C ASP A 280 0.66 13.13 -2.49
N GLY A 281 0.17 13.49 -1.31
CA GLY A 281 -1.19 13.21 -0.92
C GLY A 281 -1.45 13.32 0.57
N PHE A 282 -2.71 13.08 0.93
CA PHE A 282 -3.23 13.23 2.28
C PHE A 282 -4.12 12.05 2.64
N GLU A 283 -4.10 11.66 3.90
CA GLU A 283 -5.16 10.90 4.55
C GLU A 283 -6.00 11.84 5.41
N ILE A 284 -7.32 11.66 5.36
CA ILE A 284 -8.30 12.53 6.02
C ILE A 284 -9.20 11.66 6.89
N SER A 285 -9.03 11.79 8.21
CA SER A 285 -9.87 11.16 9.21
C SER A 285 -10.98 12.12 9.63
N MET A 286 -12.24 11.70 9.55
CA MET A 286 -13.39 12.57 9.78
C MET A 286 -14.61 11.81 10.33
N PRO A 287 -15.52 12.49 11.05
CA PRO A 287 -16.80 11.90 11.43
C PRO A 287 -17.63 11.48 10.19
N ALA A 288 -18.26 10.31 10.25
CA ALA A 288 -19.04 9.74 9.16
C ALA A 288 -20.18 10.68 8.69
N LYS A 289 -20.77 11.46 9.60
CA LYS A 289 -21.83 12.44 9.31
C LYS A 289 -21.45 13.49 8.26
N ILE A 290 -20.16 13.82 8.09
CA ILE A 290 -19.69 14.75 7.04
C ILE A 290 -19.00 14.04 5.87
N ALA A 291 -18.72 12.74 5.99
CA ALA A 291 -17.88 12.01 5.06
C ALA A 291 -18.39 12.07 3.62
N ARG A 292 -19.68 11.78 3.42
CA ARG A 292 -20.30 11.83 2.08
C ARG A 292 -20.18 13.22 1.45
N SER A 293 -20.48 14.28 2.21
CA SER A 293 -20.45 15.66 1.71
C SER A 293 -19.03 16.11 1.36
N LEU A 294 -18.04 15.78 2.20
CA LEU A 294 -16.64 16.11 1.94
C LEU A 294 -16.10 15.33 0.74
N VAL A 295 -16.37 14.02 0.67
CA VAL A 295 -15.98 13.18 -0.47
C VAL A 295 -16.58 13.70 -1.76
N GLN A 296 -17.88 14.05 -1.79
CA GLN A 296 -18.50 14.60 -2.99
C GLN A 296 -17.89 15.96 -3.38
N SER A 297 -17.55 16.81 -2.40
CA SER A 297 -16.87 18.08 -2.66
C SER A 297 -15.50 17.87 -3.29
N ILE A 298 -14.74 16.87 -2.84
CA ILE A 298 -13.47 16.46 -3.44
C ILE A 298 -13.70 15.95 -4.88
N LEU A 299 -14.66 15.05 -5.10
CA LEU A 299 -14.95 14.49 -6.42
C LEU A 299 -15.49 15.51 -7.43
N ASN A 300 -16.04 16.64 -6.96
CA ASN A 300 -16.50 17.73 -7.82
C ASN A 300 -15.36 18.66 -8.28
N THR A 301 -14.14 18.50 -7.75
CA THR A 301 -12.97 19.21 -8.27
C THR A 301 -12.50 18.58 -9.59
N TYR A 302 -11.99 19.41 -10.50
CA TYR A 302 -11.51 18.95 -11.79
C TYR A 302 -10.39 17.90 -11.63
N ASP A 303 -10.45 16.85 -12.45
CA ASP A 303 -9.51 15.73 -12.49
C ASP A 303 -9.34 14.93 -11.19
N THR A 304 -10.36 14.86 -10.33
CA THR A 304 -10.38 13.90 -9.21
C THR A 304 -11.31 12.72 -9.50
N LYS A 305 -10.84 11.49 -9.28
CA LYS A 305 -11.67 10.27 -9.41
C LYS A 305 -11.55 9.35 -8.21
N LEU A 306 -12.55 8.49 -8.03
CA LEU A 306 -12.44 7.36 -7.12
C LEU A 306 -11.48 6.30 -7.67
N ALA A 307 -10.67 5.71 -6.80
CA ALA A 307 -9.80 4.59 -7.14
C ALA A 307 -10.01 3.43 -6.16
N GLY A 308 -9.99 2.21 -6.71
CA GLY A 308 -10.24 0.98 -5.96
C GLY A 308 -8.96 0.26 -5.53
N LEU A 309 -9.13 -0.87 -4.84
CA LEU A 309 -8.04 -1.69 -4.28
C LEU A 309 -7.02 -2.14 -5.33
N GLY A 310 -7.43 -2.41 -6.57
CA GLY A 310 -6.50 -2.83 -7.63
C GLY A 310 -5.50 -1.73 -8.02
N ALA A 311 -5.95 -0.48 -8.09
CA ALA A 311 -5.06 0.65 -8.35
C ALA A 311 -4.16 0.91 -7.13
N ARG A 312 -4.71 0.81 -5.91
CA ARG A 312 -3.95 0.91 -4.65
C ARG A 312 -2.78 -0.08 -4.60
N ASP A 313 -3.03 -1.36 -4.91
CA ASP A 313 -1.99 -2.41 -4.89
C ASP A 313 -0.90 -2.22 -5.96
N SER A 314 -1.26 -1.75 -7.16
CA SER A 314 -0.25 -1.48 -8.20
C SER A 314 0.59 -0.22 -7.89
N LEU A 315 -0.01 0.83 -7.33
CA LEU A 315 0.69 2.07 -6.95
C LEU A 315 1.69 1.83 -5.80
N ARG A 316 1.26 1.14 -4.74
CA ARG A 316 2.14 0.82 -3.59
C ARG A 316 3.31 -0.07 -4.00
N LEU A 317 3.06 -1.03 -4.91
CA LEU A 317 4.08 -1.94 -5.40
C LEU A 317 5.15 -1.19 -6.20
N GLU A 318 4.74 -0.29 -7.09
CA GLU A 318 5.67 0.61 -7.80
C GLU A 318 6.45 1.51 -6.86
N ALA A 319 5.83 1.97 -5.77
CA ALA A 319 6.48 2.75 -4.71
C ALA A 319 7.34 1.88 -3.76
N GLY A 320 7.41 0.56 -3.96
CA GLY A 320 8.22 -0.35 -3.15
C GLY A 320 7.75 -0.51 -1.70
N LEU A 321 6.49 -0.13 -1.42
CA LEU A 321 5.88 -0.18 -0.09
C LEU A 321 5.40 -1.61 0.22
N CYS A 322 5.73 -2.09 1.41
CA CYS A 322 5.33 -3.41 1.88
C CYS A 322 3.81 -3.49 2.08
N LEU A 323 3.25 -4.67 1.83
CA LEU A 323 1.92 -5.07 2.25
C LEU A 323 2.05 -6.14 3.35
N TYR A 324 1.56 -5.85 4.55
CA TYR A 324 1.54 -6.83 5.64
C TYR A 324 0.76 -8.09 5.22
N GLY A 325 1.27 -9.26 5.64
CA GLY A 325 0.72 -10.57 5.28
C GLY A 325 1.22 -11.08 3.92
N GLN A 326 1.90 -10.25 3.13
CA GLN A 326 2.60 -10.67 1.91
C GLN A 326 4.10 -10.42 2.01
N ASP A 327 4.51 -9.15 2.10
CA ASP A 327 5.91 -8.75 2.06
C ASP A 327 6.58 -8.80 3.42
N ILE A 328 5.80 -8.68 4.49
CA ILE A 328 6.24 -8.69 5.88
C ILE A 328 5.22 -9.46 6.71
N ASP A 329 5.71 -10.18 7.72
CA ASP A 329 4.93 -11.03 8.61
C ASP A 329 5.68 -11.25 9.93
N GLU A 330 5.09 -12.04 10.83
CA GLU A 330 5.61 -12.33 12.17
C GLU A 330 6.93 -13.13 12.19
N ASN A 331 7.40 -13.62 11.04
CA ASN A 331 8.67 -14.33 10.88
C ASN A 331 9.75 -13.49 10.21
N VAL A 332 9.38 -12.34 9.64
CA VAL A 332 10.25 -11.40 8.94
C VAL A 332 10.61 -10.24 9.86
N THR A 333 11.90 -10.03 10.05
CA THR A 333 12.44 -8.88 10.79
C THR A 333 12.47 -7.61 9.94
N PRO A 334 12.51 -6.41 10.56
CA PRO A 334 12.73 -5.16 9.84
C PRO A 334 14.01 -5.15 9.00
N VAL A 335 15.06 -5.89 9.40
CA VAL A 335 16.31 -5.97 8.63
C VAL A 335 16.14 -6.81 7.38
N GLU A 336 15.54 -7.99 7.50
CA GLU A 336 15.21 -8.85 6.35
C GLU A 336 14.30 -8.11 5.37
N ALA A 337 13.33 -7.34 5.86
CA ALA A 337 12.40 -6.56 5.04
C ALA A 337 13.01 -5.34 4.34
N GLY A 338 14.29 -5.02 4.58
CA GLY A 338 14.91 -3.79 4.08
C GLY A 338 14.34 -2.52 4.74
N LEU A 339 13.79 -2.65 5.94
CA LEU A 339 13.16 -1.61 6.74
C LEU A 339 14.00 -1.22 7.98
N THR A 340 15.32 -1.46 7.95
CA THR A 340 16.24 -1.11 9.06
C THR A 340 16.13 0.37 9.48
N TRP A 341 15.72 1.25 8.58
CA TRP A 341 15.50 2.67 8.85
C TRP A 341 14.37 2.94 9.86
N LEU A 342 13.45 1.98 10.09
CA LEU A 342 12.40 2.03 11.12
C LEU A 342 12.91 1.76 12.54
N VAL A 343 14.14 1.24 12.69
CA VAL A 343 14.74 1.00 13.99
C VAL A 343 15.54 2.24 14.37
N ALA A 344 14.97 3.11 15.20
CA ALA A 344 15.54 4.41 15.49
C ALA A 344 16.85 4.32 16.29
N LYS A 345 17.77 5.27 16.10
CA LYS A 345 19.13 5.24 16.67
C LYS A 345 19.13 5.09 18.20
N ARG A 346 18.29 5.84 18.92
CA ARG A 346 18.15 5.72 20.38
C ARG A 346 17.68 4.32 20.77
N ARG A 347 16.66 3.81 20.09
CA ARG A 347 16.11 2.47 20.34
C ARG A 347 17.17 1.39 20.14
N ARG A 348 18.05 1.54 19.14
CA ARG A 348 19.19 0.62 18.95
C ARG A 348 20.18 0.62 20.11
N ALA A 349 20.43 1.78 20.71
CA ALA A 349 21.36 1.92 21.83
C ALA A 349 20.76 1.36 23.13
N GLU A 350 19.46 1.59 23.36
CA GLU A 350 18.75 1.14 24.56
C GLU A 350 18.32 -0.33 24.49
N ALA A 351 18.13 -0.89 23.29
CA ALA A 351 17.68 -2.26 23.05
C ALA A 351 16.39 -2.64 23.82
N ASN A 352 15.51 -1.67 24.02
CA ASN A 352 14.30 -1.76 24.86
C ASN A 352 13.01 -1.91 24.04
N PHE A 353 13.02 -2.78 23.03
CA PHE A 353 11.85 -3.14 22.24
C PHE A 353 11.82 -4.66 21.99
N PRO A 354 10.65 -5.26 21.72
CA PRO A 354 10.53 -6.70 21.52
C PRO A 354 11.42 -7.18 20.38
N GLY A 355 12.22 -8.21 20.63
CA GLY A 355 13.11 -8.79 19.63
C GLY A 355 14.35 -7.98 19.27
N ALA A 356 14.70 -6.97 20.07
CA ALA A 356 15.90 -6.15 19.88
C ALA A 356 17.17 -7.00 19.68
N GLN A 357 17.36 -8.09 20.42
CA GLN A 357 18.56 -8.92 20.31
C GLN A 357 18.79 -9.44 18.87
N ARG A 358 17.78 -10.03 18.23
CA ARG A 358 17.89 -10.55 16.85
C ARG A 358 18.05 -9.40 15.86
N ILE A 359 17.23 -8.35 15.99
CA ILE A 359 17.23 -7.21 15.07
C ILE A 359 18.60 -6.51 15.09
N LEU A 360 19.15 -6.23 16.27
CA LEU A 360 20.45 -5.56 16.42
C LEU A 360 21.61 -6.44 15.95
N SER A 361 21.53 -7.76 16.19
CA SER A 361 22.48 -8.71 15.63
C SER A 361 22.50 -8.62 14.09
N GLN A 362 21.34 -8.68 13.44
CA GLN A 362 21.23 -8.58 11.98
C GLN A 362 21.67 -7.21 11.43
N ILE A 363 21.47 -6.11 12.16
CA ILE A 363 22.00 -4.80 11.77
C ILE A 363 23.54 -4.83 11.74
N LYS A 364 24.17 -5.54 12.68
CA LYS A 364 25.63 -5.63 12.79
C LYS A 364 26.25 -6.62 11.80
N SER A 365 25.65 -7.81 11.64
CA SER A 365 26.24 -8.93 10.89
C SER A 365 25.57 -9.22 9.55
N GLY A 366 24.43 -8.57 9.25
CA GLY A 366 23.60 -8.86 8.09
C GLY A 366 22.52 -9.91 8.37
N ALA A 367 21.42 -9.82 7.62
CA ALA A 367 20.38 -10.85 7.61
C ALA A 367 20.72 -11.97 6.61
N LYS A 368 20.17 -13.17 6.80
CA LYS A 368 20.36 -14.30 5.87
C LYS A 368 19.63 -14.12 4.55
N LYS A 369 18.46 -13.49 4.60
CA LYS A 369 17.61 -13.17 3.44
C LYS A 369 17.28 -11.69 3.44
N LYS A 370 16.97 -11.16 2.28
CA LYS A 370 16.60 -9.76 2.11
C LYS A 370 15.45 -9.61 1.11
N ARG A 371 14.51 -8.71 1.42
CA ARG A 371 13.47 -8.28 0.49
C ARG A 371 14.11 -7.49 -0.64
N VAL A 372 13.80 -7.87 -1.87
CA VAL A 372 14.27 -7.24 -3.10
C VAL A 372 13.10 -6.89 -4.01
N GLY A 373 13.29 -5.87 -4.85
CA GLY A 373 12.42 -5.62 -5.99
C GLY A 373 12.92 -6.37 -7.22
N LEU A 374 12.01 -6.81 -8.08
CA LEU A 374 12.33 -7.50 -9.32
C LEU A 374 11.58 -6.87 -10.49
N THR A 375 12.26 -6.69 -11.62
CA THR A 375 11.63 -6.38 -12.91
C THR A 375 11.68 -7.61 -13.80
N VAL A 376 10.53 -8.05 -14.31
CA VAL A 376 10.42 -9.17 -15.26
C VAL A 376 10.26 -8.59 -16.65
N VAL A 377 11.29 -8.76 -17.49
CA VAL A 377 11.36 -8.08 -18.80
C VAL A 377 10.34 -8.63 -19.79
N HIS A 378 10.22 -9.96 -19.85
CA HIS A 378 9.28 -10.66 -20.71
C HIS A 378 8.61 -11.77 -19.92
N GLY A 379 7.29 -11.90 -20.05
CA GLY A 379 6.52 -12.95 -19.40
C GLY A 379 5.32 -12.44 -18.60
N PRO A 380 4.46 -13.36 -18.13
CA PRO A 380 3.37 -13.02 -17.23
C PRO A 380 3.89 -12.52 -15.88
N PRO A 381 3.12 -11.69 -15.15
CA PRO A 381 3.50 -11.26 -13.80
C PRO A 381 3.72 -12.47 -12.87
N ALA A 382 4.88 -12.51 -12.22
CA ALA A 382 5.10 -13.45 -11.13
C ALA A 382 4.24 -13.02 -9.93
N ARG A 383 3.44 -13.94 -9.41
CA ARG A 383 2.53 -13.70 -8.27
C ARG A 383 3.14 -14.25 -6.99
N GLU A 384 2.52 -13.92 -5.87
CA GLU A 384 2.84 -14.47 -4.56
C GLU A 384 3.05 -16.00 -4.63
N GLY A 385 4.10 -16.49 -3.96
CA GLY A 385 4.49 -17.89 -3.91
C GLY A 385 5.32 -18.38 -5.10
N ALA A 386 5.42 -17.63 -6.20
CA ALA A 386 6.29 -17.98 -7.33
C ALA A 386 7.76 -18.10 -6.87
N CYS A 387 8.45 -19.14 -7.34
CA CYS A 387 9.85 -19.37 -6.98
C CYS A 387 10.77 -18.36 -7.69
N ILE A 388 11.77 -17.88 -6.96
CA ILE A 388 12.93 -17.15 -7.50
C ILE A 388 14.07 -18.15 -7.58
N LEU A 389 14.75 -18.19 -8.73
CA LEU A 389 15.82 -19.13 -9.01
C LEU A 389 17.09 -18.40 -9.43
N THR A 390 18.25 -19.02 -9.21
CA THR A 390 19.51 -18.59 -9.82
C THR A 390 19.46 -18.73 -11.35
N PRO A 391 20.38 -18.11 -12.10
CA PRO A 391 20.52 -18.36 -13.53
C PRO A 391 20.70 -19.85 -13.89
N GLU A 392 21.29 -20.65 -12.99
CA GLU A 392 21.51 -22.10 -13.12
C GLU A 392 20.26 -22.93 -12.79
N GLY A 393 19.19 -22.30 -12.28
CA GLY A 393 17.92 -22.95 -11.99
C GLY A 393 17.76 -23.47 -10.56
N GLU A 394 18.62 -23.08 -9.62
CA GLU A 394 18.45 -23.43 -8.21
C GLU A 394 17.41 -22.51 -7.56
N ARG A 395 16.46 -23.07 -6.81
CA ARG A 395 15.44 -22.29 -6.07
C ARG A 395 16.05 -21.63 -4.84
N VAL A 396 16.12 -20.30 -4.85
CA VAL A 396 16.76 -19.52 -3.79
C VAL A 396 15.78 -18.62 -3.03
N GLY A 397 14.60 -18.36 -3.58
CA GLY A 397 13.70 -17.40 -2.99
C GLY A 397 12.25 -17.57 -3.42
N LYS A 398 11.40 -16.64 -2.96
CA LYS A 398 9.98 -16.59 -3.31
C LYS A 398 9.51 -15.15 -3.50
N ILE A 399 8.62 -14.98 -4.46
CA ILE A 399 7.85 -13.76 -4.68
C ILE A 399 6.80 -13.61 -3.58
N THR A 400 6.68 -12.41 -3.02
CA THR A 400 5.69 -12.04 -2.00
C THR A 400 4.55 -11.23 -2.61
N SER A 401 4.87 -10.28 -3.48
CA SER A 401 3.89 -9.49 -4.22
C SER A 401 4.35 -9.34 -5.66
N GLY A 402 3.41 -9.29 -6.61
CA GLY A 402 3.79 -9.02 -7.98
C GLY A 402 2.60 -8.83 -8.92
N GLY A 403 2.84 -8.01 -9.95
CA GLY A 403 1.80 -7.55 -10.86
C GLY A 403 2.35 -6.75 -12.04
N PRO A 404 1.49 -6.41 -13.01
CA PRO A 404 1.86 -5.46 -14.05
C PRO A 404 2.06 -4.06 -13.45
N SER A 405 3.11 -3.36 -13.87
CA SER A 405 3.30 -1.92 -13.62
C SER A 405 2.72 -1.14 -14.81
N PRO A 406 1.60 -0.41 -14.63
CA PRO A 406 1.05 0.45 -15.67
C PRO A 406 2.01 1.57 -16.07
N THR A 407 2.84 2.07 -15.15
CA THR A 407 3.81 3.14 -15.41
C THR A 407 4.99 2.67 -16.26
N LEU A 408 5.54 1.48 -15.97
CA LEU A 408 6.73 0.96 -16.65
C LEU A 408 6.44 0.10 -17.88
N GLY A 409 5.17 -0.28 -18.11
CA GLY A 409 4.76 -1.16 -19.19
C GLY A 409 5.32 -2.58 -19.11
N ARG A 410 5.77 -3.01 -17.92
CA ARG A 410 6.35 -4.33 -17.66
C ARG A 410 5.92 -4.87 -16.30
N SER A 411 6.21 -6.13 -16.01
CA SER A 411 5.85 -6.72 -14.72
C SER A 411 6.92 -6.43 -13.66
N ILE A 412 6.47 -6.13 -12.44
CA ILE A 412 7.32 -5.92 -11.27
C ILE A 412 6.85 -6.82 -10.13
N ALA A 413 7.77 -7.13 -9.23
CA ALA A 413 7.48 -7.95 -8.07
C ALA A 413 8.40 -7.60 -6.89
N MET A 414 7.98 -7.99 -5.69
CA MET A 414 8.81 -8.06 -4.50
C MET A 414 8.97 -9.52 -4.09
N GLY A 415 10.07 -9.82 -3.43
CA GLY A 415 10.32 -11.16 -2.90
C GLY A 415 11.56 -11.21 -2.03
N TYR A 416 11.85 -12.39 -1.48
CA TYR A 416 13.02 -12.60 -0.65
C TYR A 416 14.03 -13.51 -1.34
N VAL A 417 15.30 -13.11 -1.30
CA VAL A 417 16.44 -13.89 -1.75
C VAL A 417 17.53 -13.90 -0.66
N PRO A 418 18.49 -14.84 -0.70
CA PRO A 418 19.70 -14.80 0.11
C PRO A 418 20.44 -13.46 -0.05
N GLN A 419 21.07 -12.99 1.03
CA GLN A 419 21.70 -11.66 1.08
C GLN A 419 22.79 -11.46 0.02
N ASP A 420 23.56 -12.50 -0.28
CA ASP A 420 24.60 -12.55 -1.31
C ASP A 420 24.04 -12.43 -2.73
N LEU A 421 22.79 -12.83 -2.94
CA LEU A 421 22.10 -12.67 -4.22
C LEU A 421 21.34 -11.34 -4.32
N ALA A 422 21.23 -10.54 -3.26
CA ALA A 422 20.39 -9.35 -3.21
C ALA A 422 20.97 -8.09 -3.90
N GLN A 423 22.01 -8.25 -4.74
CA GLN A 423 22.68 -7.13 -5.41
C GLN A 423 21.82 -6.54 -6.54
N TYR A 424 21.69 -5.21 -6.58
CA TYR A 424 21.02 -4.52 -7.67
C TYR A 424 21.71 -4.77 -9.02
N GLY A 425 20.92 -5.02 -10.06
CA GLY A 425 21.39 -5.45 -11.38
C GLY A 425 21.64 -6.95 -11.49
N GLY A 426 21.62 -7.70 -10.38
CA GLY A 426 21.75 -9.16 -10.37
C GLY A 426 20.65 -9.84 -11.18
N GLY A 427 21.03 -10.79 -12.03
CA GLY A 427 20.10 -11.59 -12.84
C GLY A 427 19.59 -12.79 -12.07
N VAL A 428 18.27 -13.01 -12.10
CA VAL A 428 17.60 -14.18 -11.53
C VAL A 428 16.54 -14.70 -12.50
N LEU A 429 15.99 -15.88 -12.22
CA LEU A 429 14.82 -16.40 -12.92
C LEU A 429 13.62 -16.39 -11.98
N VAL A 430 12.41 -16.25 -12.55
CA VAL A 430 11.15 -16.45 -11.83
C VAL A 430 10.34 -17.55 -12.51
N GLU A 431 9.81 -18.48 -11.72
CA GLU A 431 8.97 -19.57 -12.21
C GLU A 431 7.50 -19.15 -12.20
N VAL A 432 6.88 -19.08 -13.39
CA VAL A 432 5.47 -18.74 -13.54
C VAL A 432 4.79 -19.80 -14.41
N ARG A 433 3.83 -20.52 -13.81
CA ARG A 433 3.04 -21.57 -14.48
C ARG A 433 3.93 -22.63 -15.16
N GLY A 434 4.97 -23.08 -14.46
CA GLY A 434 5.89 -24.13 -14.93
C GLY A 434 6.91 -23.68 -15.99
N LYS A 435 7.01 -22.37 -16.27
CA LYS A 435 8.02 -21.79 -17.17
C LYS A 435 8.88 -20.79 -16.42
N THR A 436 10.15 -20.68 -16.79
CA THR A 436 11.10 -19.72 -16.23
C THR A 436 11.19 -18.47 -17.09
N TYR A 437 11.23 -17.31 -16.44
CA TYR A 437 11.38 -16.01 -17.09
C TYR A 437 12.53 -15.24 -16.45
N LYS A 438 13.31 -14.52 -17.26
CA LYS A 438 14.41 -13.69 -16.75
C LYS A 438 13.84 -12.50 -15.99
N ALA A 439 14.40 -12.27 -14.81
CA ALA A 439 14.15 -11.11 -13.99
C ALA A 439 15.47 -10.48 -13.54
N THR A 440 15.41 -9.21 -13.16
CA THR A 440 16.55 -8.47 -12.64
C THR A 440 16.18 -7.91 -11.29
N ILE A 441 17.09 -8.04 -10.33
CA ILE A 441 16.96 -7.41 -9.02
C ILE A 441 17.12 -5.91 -9.20
N THR A 442 16.07 -5.17 -8.86
CA THR A 442 15.92 -3.75 -9.14
C THR A 442 15.75 -2.97 -7.85
N LYS A 443 16.38 -1.79 -7.79
CA LYS A 443 16.24 -0.88 -6.66
C LYS A 443 14.78 -0.45 -6.51
N MET A 444 14.29 -0.46 -5.27
CA MET A 444 12.99 0.11 -4.91
C MET A 444 13.18 1.51 -4.31
N PRO A 445 12.24 2.44 -4.54
CA PRO A 445 11.01 2.28 -5.32
C PRO A 445 11.27 2.11 -6.83
N PHE A 446 10.39 1.41 -7.55
CA PHE A 446 10.53 1.21 -9.01
C PHE A 446 10.22 2.50 -9.78
N ILE A 447 9.29 3.30 -9.26
CA ILE A 447 8.99 4.65 -9.70
C ILE A 447 9.44 5.63 -8.62
N LYS A 448 10.16 6.67 -9.01
CA LYS A 448 10.61 7.71 -8.08
C LYS A 448 9.40 8.30 -7.34
N THR A 449 9.49 8.40 -6.03
CA THR A 449 8.43 9.02 -5.21
C THR A 449 8.43 10.54 -5.33
N ASN A 450 7.25 11.14 -5.16
CA ASN A 450 7.00 12.58 -5.24
C ASN A 450 6.52 13.16 -3.90
N TYR A 451 7.00 12.61 -2.78
CA TYR A 451 6.65 13.10 -1.44
C TYR A 451 7.01 14.58 -1.27
N TYR A 452 6.09 15.35 -0.67
CA TYR A 452 6.33 16.77 -0.42
C TYR A 452 7.25 17.00 0.78
N THR A 453 8.53 17.22 0.49
CA THR A 453 9.49 17.80 1.43
C THR A 453 9.53 19.30 1.14
N ALA A 454 9.01 20.15 2.04
CA ALA A 454 8.99 21.60 1.82
C ALA A 454 10.36 22.12 1.34
N LYS A 455 10.33 23.02 0.35
CA LYS A 455 11.53 23.65 -0.21
C LYS A 455 12.11 24.71 0.72
#